data_AF-A0A0U3GCZ2-F1
#
_entry.id   AF-A0A0U3GCZ2-F1
#
_cell.length_a   1.000
_cell.length_b   1.000
_cell.length_c   1.000
_cell.angle_alpha   90.00
_cell.angle_beta   90.00
_cell.angle_gamma   90.00
#
_symmetry.space_group_name_H-M   'P 1'
#
loop_
_entity.id
_entity.type
_entity.pdbx_description
1 polymer ?
#
loop_
_entity_poly.entity_id
_entity_poly.type
_entity_poly.pdbx_seq_one_letter_code
_entity_poly.pdbx_strand_id
1 'polypeptide(L)'
;MKARHLVMMALGSAIGTGLFIGSGAAVRTAGPAVLLSFLVACVLLVLVMRALGEMAAADPSPGAFSTWAENAMGRTVGRTLGWLWWAQIVVVVAAEATAAAQLLTELWPVTEQWVLALVFMVVFTVINLVKVRTLGETEFWFALMKVLAVLVFLAVGVALLLGLLEVPSPGLRNLTAHGGFLPTGLTGVAAALLVVIFAFGGTELVTIAAAETEDPQHNVARAIRTILVRILVFYVGAVTVMVLVLPWNDEQLSVSPFVAVLEAAGVPGADVVMAVIIILALLSALNANIYGSSRMLYSLARRGSAPRAFADLSDRGVPRTAVVVSVVFGFAAVVLNYLWPETVLLWMLNTVGATCLVVWGLALVSQIVLRRRADRAGTVLPLRMWAFPWLSWFALALLAGIVLLGLLDDAVRVQLLLTAGLVALIALLARTLGRGRAAAQPPCPPASSASSSSSRS
;
A
#
# COMPACT_ATOMS: atom_id res chain seq x y z
N MET A 1 -6.11 -7.30 19.97
CA MET A 1 -5.03 -6.27 19.79
C MET A 1 -5.56 -4.93 20.27
N LYS A 2 -4.73 -4.10 20.91
CA LYS A 2 -5.12 -2.73 21.30
C LYS A 2 -5.15 -1.80 20.09
N ALA A 3 -6.04 -0.80 20.08
CA ALA A 3 -6.20 0.17 18.99
C ALA A 3 -4.89 0.88 18.56
N ARG A 4 -3.95 1.07 19.50
CA ARG A 4 -2.63 1.64 19.20
C ARG A 4 -1.75 0.74 18.32
N HIS A 5 -1.81 -0.59 18.50
CA HIS A 5 -1.04 -1.53 17.69
C HIS A 5 -1.57 -1.55 16.26
N LEU A 6 -2.89 -1.42 16.09
CA LEU A 6 -3.51 -1.31 14.78
C LEU A 6 -3.04 -0.11 13.96
N VAL A 7 -3.05 1.08 14.58
CA VAL A 7 -2.61 2.31 13.90
C VAL A 7 -1.14 2.19 13.48
N MET A 8 -0.30 1.60 14.34
CA MET A 8 1.11 1.43 14.04
C MET A 8 1.37 0.34 13.01
N MET A 9 0.65 -0.78 13.03
CA MET A 9 0.77 -1.81 11.98
C MET A 9 0.37 -1.27 10.61
N ALA A 10 -0.72 -0.48 10.55
CA ALA A 10 -1.16 0.14 9.30
C ALA A 10 -0.22 1.24 8.79
N LEU A 11 0.40 2.01 9.70
CA LEU A 11 1.47 2.95 9.32
C LEU A 11 2.73 2.21 8.87
N GLY A 12 3.06 1.10 9.53
CA GLY A 12 4.21 0.26 9.19
C GLY A 12 4.10 -0.35 7.80
N SER A 13 2.90 -0.73 7.36
CA SER A 13 2.66 -1.23 5.99
C SER A 13 2.58 -0.11 4.95
N ALA A 14 2.09 1.07 5.33
CA ALA A 14 1.96 2.22 4.42
C ALA A 14 3.27 3.01 4.24
N ILE A 15 4.23 2.88 5.16
CA ILE A 15 5.55 3.51 5.09
C ILE A 15 6.57 2.43 4.72
N GLY A 16 6.89 2.37 3.44
CA GLY A 16 7.82 1.40 2.86
C GLY A 16 8.51 1.95 1.62
N THR A 17 8.74 1.09 0.62
CA THR A 17 9.43 1.44 -0.63
C THR A 17 8.80 2.65 -1.31
N GLY A 18 7.49 2.82 -1.19
CA GLY A 18 6.75 3.94 -1.73
C GLY A 18 7.26 5.30 -1.28
N LEU A 19 7.41 5.48 0.04
CA LEU A 19 7.93 6.73 0.59
C LEU A 19 9.42 6.86 0.26
N PHE A 20 10.20 5.83 0.58
CA PHE A 20 11.65 5.96 0.64
C PHE A 20 12.35 5.91 -0.72
N ILE A 21 11.82 5.16 -1.69
CA ILE A 21 12.40 5.07 -3.05
C ILE A 21 11.43 5.62 -4.09
N GLY A 22 10.14 5.26 -4.01
CA GLY A 22 9.11 5.69 -4.94
C GLY A 22 8.97 7.20 -5.04
N SER A 23 9.07 7.94 -3.93
CA SER A 23 9.05 9.41 -3.94
C SER A 23 10.15 10.01 -4.80
N GLY A 24 11.38 9.48 -4.72
CA GLY A 24 12.50 9.96 -5.51
C GLY A 24 12.38 9.62 -6.99
N ALA A 25 11.91 8.41 -7.31
CA ALA A 25 11.54 8.05 -8.69
C ALA A 25 10.44 8.95 -9.26
N ALA A 26 9.43 9.31 -8.45
CA ALA A 26 8.38 10.24 -8.83
C ALA A 26 8.91 11.66 -9.05
N VAL A 27 9.83 12.14 -8.21
CA VAL A 27 10.51 13.44 -8.38
C VAL A 27 11.29 13.46 -9.69
N ARG A 28 12.05 12.41 -10.01
CA ARG A 28 12.77 12.28 -11.29
C ARG A 28 11.85 12.26 -12.50
N THR A 29 10.64 11.71 -12.35
CA THR A 29 9.67 11.56 -13.45
C THR A 29 8.91 12.85 -13.74
N ALA A 30 8.43 13.56 -12.71
CA ALA A 30 7.60 14.76 -12.86
C ALA A 30 8.36 16.09 -12.64
N GLY A 31 9.58 16.05 -12.14
CA GLY A 31 10.28 17.22 -11.64
C GLY A 31 9.55 17.84 -10.43
N PRO A 32 9.67 19.16 -10.22
CA PRO A 32 9.00 19.86 -9.11
C PRO A 32 7.47 19.73 -9.11
N ALA A 33 6.86 19.51 -10.29
CA ALA A 33 5.44 19.27 -10.43
C ALA A 33 4.95 17.96 -9.78
N VAL A 34 5.86 17.09 -9.31
CA VAL A 34 5.52 15.92 -8.48
C VAL A 34 4.66 16.30 -7.26
N LEU A 35 4.79 17.53 -6.75
CA LEU A 35 3.96 18.04 -5.65
C LEU A 35 2.46 18.06 -6.02
N LEU A 36 2.13 18.34 -7.28
CA LEU A 36 0.76 18.24 -7.78
C LEU A 36 0.29 16.78 -7.78
N SER A 37 1.15 15.85 -8.21
CA SER A 37 0.85 14.42 -8.18
C SER A 37 0.54 13.94 -6.76
N PHE A 38 1.39 14.30 -5.79
CA PHE A 38 1.16 13.99 -4.37
C PHE A 38 -0.11 14.63 -3.83
N LEU A 39 -0.39 15.90 -4.15
CA LEU A 39 -1.61 16.56 -3.68
C LEU A 39 -2.87 15.85 -4.21
N VAL A 40 -2.90 15.56 -5.51
CA VAL A 40 -4.01 14.84 -6.16
C VAL A 40 -4.20 13.44 -5.56
N ALA A 41 -3.11 12.68 -5.44
CA ALA A 41 -3.16 11.33 -4.88
C ALA A 41 -3.53 11.33 -3.39
N CYS A 42 -3.10 12.32 -2.61
CA CYS A 42 -3.52 12.48 -1.21
C CYS A 42 -5.02 12.79 -1.09
N VAL A 43 -5.55 13.69 -1.92
CA VAL A 43 -6.99 13.96 -1.96
C VAL A 43 -7.75 12.69 -2.29
N LEU A 44 -7.32 11.95 -3.31
CA LEU A 44 -7.91 10.66 -3.68
C LEU A 44 -7.87 9.67 -2.51
N LEU A 45 -6.71 9.51 -1.88
CA LEU A 45 -6.50 8.61 -0.75
C LEU A 45 -7.43 8.93 0.42
N VAL A 46 -7.56 10.21 0.79
CA VAL A 46 -8.46 10.64 1.88
C VAL A 46 -9.90 10.22 1.59
N LEU A 47 -10.37 10.41 0.35
CA LEU A 47 -11.72 10.06 -0.05
C LEU A 47 -11.93 8.54 -0.10
N VAL A 48 -10.99 7.79 -0.65
CA VAL A 48 -11.01 6.33 -0.70
C VAL A 48 -11.00 5.74 0.72
N MET A 49 -10.09 6.18 1.58
CA MET A 49 -10.00 5.70 2.94
C MET A 49 -11.23 6.08 3.77
N ARG A 50 -11.85 7.24 3.52
CA ARG A 50 -13.12 7.60 4.15
C ARG A 50 -14.25 6.65 3.70
N ALA A 51 -14.31 6.32 2.42
CA ALA A 51 -15.29 5.38 1.86
C ALA A 51 -15.09 3.96 2.40
N LEU A 52 -13.84 3.49 2.45
CA LEU A 52 -13.47 2.21 3.06
C LEU A 52 -13.82 2.18 4.55
N GLY A 53 -13.56 3.27 5.28
CA GLY A 53 -13.91 3.40 6.69
C GLY A 53 -15.41 3.31 6.95
N GLU A 54 -16.24 3.88 6.07
CA GLU A 54 -17.70 3.75 6.16
C GLU A 54 -18.13 2.29 6.04
N MET A 55 -17.62 1.57 5.03
CA MET A 55 -17.96 0.16 4.84
C MET A 55 -17.41 -0.71 5.98
N ALA A 56 -16.17 -0.46 6.42
CA ALA A 56 -15.53 -1.18 7.52
C ALA A 56 -16.21 -0.98 8.87
N ALA A 57 -16.72 0.23 9.15
CA ALA A 57 -17.47 0.49 10.37
C ALA A 57 -18.88 -0.12 10.32
N ALA A 58 -19.48 -0.22 9.13
CA ALA A 58 -20.79 -0.83 8.95
C ALA A 58 -20.75 -2.36 9.00
N ASP A 59 -19.74 -2.98 8.39
CA ASP A 59 -19.55 -4.44 8.32
C ASP A 59 -18.06 -4.79 8.50
N PRO A 60 -17.58 -4.94 9.76
CA PRO A 60 -16.21 -5.35 10.06
C PRO A 60 -15.96 -6.80 9.63
N SER A 61 -15.62 -7.01 8.36
CA SER A 61 -15.33 -8.33 7.79
C SER A 61 -13.83 -8.56 7.59
N PRO A 62 -13.27 -9.74 7.93
CA PRO A 62 -11.87 -10.09 7.63
C PRO A 62 -11.51 -10.10 6.14
N GLY A 63 -12.51 -10.23 5.25
CA GLY A 63 -12.30 -10.09 3.80
C GLY A 63 -12.30 -8.63 3.29
N ALA A 64 -12.57 -7.68 4.19
CA ALA A 64 -12.60 -6.23 3.96
C ALA A 64 -13.28 -5.86 2.63
N PHE A 65 -12.62 -5.04 1.81
CA PHE A 65 -13.13 -4.54 0.54
C PHE A 65 -13.54 -5.64 -0.45
N SER A 66 -12.95 -6.84 -0.41
CA SER A 66 -13.39 -7.95 -1.25
C SER A 66 -14.77 -8.47 -0.84
N THR A 67 -15.07 -8.51 0.47
CA THR A 67 -16.40 -8.87 0.97
C THR A 67 -17.42 -7.79 0.66
N TRP A 68 -17.07 -6.51 0.85
CA TRP A 68 -17.99 -5.41 0.56
C TRP A 68 -18.30 -5.31 -0.94
N ALA A 69 -17.32 -5.58 -1.80
CA ALA A 69 -17.54 -5.66 -3.25
C ALA A 69 -18.42 -6.85 -3.64
N GLU A 70 -18.28 -7.99 -2.96
CA GLU A 70 -19.18 -9.14 -3.13
C GLU A 70 -20.63 -8.77 -2.74
N ASN A 71 -20.80 -8.10 -1.60
CA ASN A 71 -22.12 -7.67 -1.12
C ASN A 71 -22.73 -6.59 -2.03
N ALA A 72 -21.91 -5.70 -2.58
CA ALA A 72 -22.36 -4.62 -3.46
C ALA A 72 -22.74 -5.11 -4.85
N MET A 73 -21.83 -5.83 -5.52
CA MET A 73 -21.87 -6.10 -6.96
C MET A 73 -21.92 -7.60 -7.30
N GLY A 74 -21.90 -8.48 -6.30
CA GLY A 74 -22.00 -9.93 -6.45
C GLY A 74 -20.65 -10.66 -6.41
N ARG A 75 -20.74 -12.00 -6.34
CA ARG A 75 -19.61 -12.89 -6.08
C ARG A 75 -18.44 -12.72 -7.04
N THR A 76 -18.71 -12.54 -8.34
CA THR A 76 -17.63 -12.40 -9.33
C THR A 76 -16.74 -11.19 -9.01
N VAL A 77 -17.33 -10.04 -8.70
CA VAL A 77 -16.58 -8.81 -8.43
C VAL A 77 -15.78 -8.92 -7.13
N GLY A 78 -16.38 -9.47 -6.07
CA GLY A 78 -15.66 -9.68 -4.81
C GLY A 78 -14.48 -10.65 -4.95
N ARG A 79 -14.63 -11.71 -5.74
CA ARG A 79 -13.53 -12.63 -6.09
C ARG A 79 -12.42 -11.94 -6.87
N THR A 80 -12.78 -11.20 -7.92
CA THR A 80 -11.82 -10.46 -8.74
C THR A 80 -11.02 -9.51 -7.88
N LEU A 81 -11.71 -8.73 -7.04
CA LEU A 81 -11.08 -7.73 -6.20
C LEU A 81 -10.12 -8.36 -5.18
N GLY A 82 -10.51 -9.48 -4.54
CA GLY A 82 -9.62 -10.16 -3.60
C GLY A 82 -8.38 -10.77 -4.25
N TRP A 83 -8.51 -11.39 -5.43
CA TRP A 83 -7.36 -11.93 -6.17
C TRP A 83 -6.45 -10.82 -6.71
N LEU A 84 -7.05 -9.72 -7.20
CA LEU A 84 -6.30 -8.56 -7.68
C LEU A 84 -5.48 -7.93 -6.55
N TRP A 85 -6.09 -7.72 -5.38
CA TRP A 85 -5.37 -7.19 -4.23
C TRP A 85 -4.30 -8.17 -3.72
N TRP A 86 -4.57 -9.48 -3.72
CA TRP A 86 -3.55 -10.46 -3.35
C TRP A 86 -2.34 -10.39 -4.30
N ALA A 87 -2.58 -10.35 -5.62
CA ALA A 87 -1.54 -10.22 -6.63
C ALA A 87 -0.74 -8.91 -6.43
N GLN A 88 -1.45 -7.81 -6.16
CA GLN A 88 -0.86 -6.52 -5.82
C GLN A 88 0.11 -6.63 -4.63
N ILE A 89 -0.34 -7.16 -3.49
CA ILE A 89 0.49 -7.22 -2.27
C ILE A 89 1.71 -8.12 -2.44
N VAL A 90 1.59 -9.19 -3.22
CA VAL A 90 2.72 -10.08 -3.50
C VAL A 90 3.79 -9.37 -4.34
N VAL A 91 3.39 -8.50 -5.27
CA VAL A 91 4.34 -7.61 -5.98
C VAL A 91 4.93 -6.57 -5.04
N VAL A 92 4.18 -6.05 -4.06
CA VAL A 92 4.74 -5.17 -3.02
C VAL A 92 5.82 -5.88 -2.21
N VAL A 93 5.60 -7.14 -1.77
CA VAL A 93 6.61 -7.94 -1.05
C VAL A 93 7.92 -8.01 -1.85
N ALA A 94 7.82 -8.26 -3.16
CA ALA A 94 8.97 -8.29 -4.05
C ALA A 94 9.66 -6.92 -4.17
N ALA A 95 8.89 -5.83 -4.30
CA ALA A 95 9.42 -4.48 -4.38
C ALA A 95 10.18 -4.10 -3.10
N GLU A 96 9.65 -4.41 -1.92
CA GLU A 96 10.30 -4.16 -0.63
C GLU A 96 11.63 -4.91 -0.49
N ALA A 97 11.66 -6.19 -0.88
CA ALA A 97 12.89 -6.99 -0.87
C ALA A 97 13.95 -6.41 -1.82
N THR A 98 13.51 -6.02 -3.02
CA THR A 98 14.37 -5.46 -4.07
C THR A 98 14.96 -4.11 -3.69
N ALA A 99 14.13 -3.23 -3.12
CA ALA A 99 14.52 -1.91 -2.64
C ALA A 99 15.50 -2.00 -1.47
N ALA A 100 15.24 -2.89 -0.50
CA ALA A 100 16.15 -3.12 0.62
C ALA A 100 17.51 -3.66 0.14
N ALA A 101 17.49 -4.55 -0.84
CA ALA A 101 18.70 -5.12 -1.42
C ALA A 101 19.52 -4.08 -2.21
N GLN A 102 18.84 -3.22 -2.99
CA GLN A 102 19.48 -2.13 -3.72
C GLN A 102 20.22 -1.20 -2.77
N LEU A 103 19.51 -0.71 -1.74
CA LEU A 103 20.07 0.23 -0.77
C LEU A 103 21.22 -0.38 0.04
N LEU A 104 21.13 -1.67 0.39
CA LEU A 104 22.23 -2.36 1.09
C LEU A 104 23.44 -2.57 0.18
N THR A 105 23.23 -2.84 -1.12
CA THR A 105 24.33 -2.99 -2.09
C THR A 105 25.09 -1.68 -2.27
N GLU A 106 24.38 -0.55 -2.28
CA GLU A 106 24.99 0.79 -2.38
C GLU A 106 25.73 1.18 -1.11
N LEU A 107 25.17 0.87 0.06
CA LEU A 107 25.81 1.16 1.36
C LEU A 107 27.03 0.28 1.61
N TRP A 108 26.92 -1.01 1.30
CA TRP A 108 27.97 -2.00 1.46
C TRP A 108 28.00 -2.93 0.23
N PRO A 109 28.87 -2.66 -0.76
CA PRO A 109 28.96 -3.44 -1.99
C PRO A 109 29.70 -4.77 -1.76
N VAL A 110 29.19 -5.59 -0.84
CA VAL A 110 29.73 -6.90 -0.46
C VAL A 110 29.21 -8.00 -1.39
N THR A 111 28.00 -7.85 -1.93
CA THR A 111 27.36 -8.83 -2.80
C THR A 111 26.36 -8.17 -3.75
N GLU A 112 26.07 -8.82 -4.86
CA GLU A 112 25.08 -8.35 -5.84
C GLU A 112 23.65 -8.28 -5.27
N GLN A 113 22.88 -7.30 -5.75
CA GLN A 113 21.52 -6.99 -5.31
C GLN A 113 20.60 -8.22 -5.28
N TRP A 114 20.61 -9.06 -6.32
CA TRP A 114 19.71 -10.22 -6.38
C TRP A 114 20.01 -11.26 -5.29
N VAL A 115 21.26 -11.41 -4.87
CA VAL A 115 21.65 -12.33 -3.78
C VAL A 115 21.09 -11.83 -2.45
N LEU A 116 21.21 -10.53 -2.20
CA LEU A 116 20.64 -9.92 -1.00
C LEU A 116 19.11 -10.01 -0.98
N ALA A 117 18.47 -9.76 -2.12
CA ALA A 117 17.02 -9.94 -2.27
C ALA A 117 16.60 -11.40 -1.99
N LEU A 118 17.38 -12.38 -2.48
CA LEU A 118 17.16 -13.80 -2.19
C LEU A 118 17.26 -14.10 -0.69
N VAL A 119 18.33 -13.61 -0.03
CA VAL A 119 18.56 -13.81 1.40
C VAL A 119 17.40 -13.23 2.21
N PHE A 120 16.96 -12.01 1.91
CA PHE A 120 15.80 -11.41 2.57
C PHE A 120 14.54 -12.25 2.37
N MET A 121 14.26 -12.68 1.14
CA MET A 121 13.10 -13.53 0.85
C MET A 121 13.13 -14.85 1.64
N VAL A 122 14.28 -15.53 1.71
CA VAL A 122 14.45 -16.77 2.49
C VAL A 122 14.22 -16.53 3.97
N VAL A 123 14.90 -15.54 4.55
CA VAL A 123 14.82 -15.22 5.98
C VAL A 123 13.39 -14.88 6.39
N PHE A 124 12.72 -13.98 5.65
CA PHE A 124 11.37 -13.56 5.98
C PHE A 124 10.32 -14.64 5.68
N THR A 125 10.56 -15.53 4.73
CA THR A 125 9.74 -16.74 4.56
C THR A 125 9.83 -17.63 5.78
N VAL A 126 11.03 -17.90 6.29
CA VAL A 126 11.22 -18.72 7.50
C VAL A 126 10.56 -18.06 8.71
N ILE A 127 10.74 -16.76 8.90
CA ILE A 127 10.09 -15.99 9.97
C ILE A 127 8.57 -16.12 9.90
N ASN A 128 7.97 -16.05 8.70
CA ASN A 128 6.51 -16.14 8.55
C ASN A 128 5.96 -17.58 8.68
N LEU A 129 6.80 -18.59 8.49
CA LEU A 129 6.43 -20.00 8.73
C LEU A 129 6.56 -20.40 10.21
N VAL A 130 7.43 -19.72 10.96
CA VAL A 130 7.63 -19.94 12.40
C VAL A 130 6.71 -18.99 13.19
N LYS A 131 5.89 -19.52 14.09
CA LYS A 131 4.89 -18.75 14.85
C LYS A 131 5.57 -17.65 15.69
N VAL A 132 5.50 -16.39 15.25
CA VAL A 132 5.92 -15.24 16.06
C VAL A 132 4.70 -14.70 16.81
N ARG A 133 4.49 -15.18 18.04
CA ARG A 133 3.45 -14.67 18.96
C ARG A 133 3.68 -13.18 19.34
N THR A 134 4.79 -12.60 18.90
CA THR A 134 5.29 -11.24 19.14
C THR A 134 5.20 -10.29 17.93
N LEU A 135 4.65 -10.72 16.79
CA LEU A 135 4.70 -9.94 15.53
C LEU A 135 4.10 -8.53 15.68
N GLY A 136 2.99 -8.38 16.41
CA GLY A 136 2.36 -7.06 16.61
C GLY A 136 3.15 -6.09 17.51
N GLU A 137 3.93 -6.57 18.47
CA GLU A 137 4.79 -5.71 19.31
C GLU A 137 6.06 -5.34 18.56
N THR A 138 6.68 -6.29 17.84
CA THR A 138 7.83 -6.02 16.98
C THR A 138 7.49 -5.00 15.89
N GLU A 139 6.34 -5.14 15.25
CA GLU A 139 5.88 -4.20 14.23
C GLU A 139 5.58 -2.80 14.79
N PHE A 140 5.10 -2.72 16.05
CA PHE A 140 4.90 -1.45 16.73
C PHE A 140 6.23 -0.67 16.87
N TRP A 141 7.29 -1.34 17.31
CA TRP A 141 8.61 -0.72 17.44
C TRP A 141 9.21 -0.33 16.10
N PHE A 142 9.08 -1.18 15.07
CA PHE A 142 9.52 -0.83 13.72
C PHE A 142 8.75 0.37 13.17
N ALA A 143 7.43 0.41 13.31
CA ALA A 143 6.63 1.55 12.87
C ALA A 143 7.01 2.85 13.61
N LEU A 144 7.30 2.79 14.91
CA LEU A 144 7.77 3.94 15.67
C LEU A 144 9.12 4.46 15.13
N MET A 145 10.07 3.56 14.87
CA MET A 145 11.36 3.90 14.26
C MET A 145 11.17 4.61 12.91
N LYS A 146 10.31 4.08 12.03
CA LYS A 146 10.00 4.71 10.73
C LYS A 146 9.50 6.14 10.88
N VAL A 147 8.53 6.34 11.79
CA VAL A 147 7.94 7.65 12.04
C VAL A 147 8.98 8.64 12.56
N LEU A 148 9.82 8.22 13.52
CA LEU A 148 10.89 9.07 14.05
C LEU A 148 11.91 9.44 12.97
N ALA A 149 12.28 8.49 12.11
CA ALA A 149 13.22 8.73 11.01
C ALA A 149 12.70 9.80 10.05
N VAL A 150 11.43 9.72 9.65
CA VAL A 150 10.81 10.72 8.78
C VAL A 150 10.72 12.08 9.49
N LEU A 151 10.42 12.12 10.78
CA LEU A 151 10.38 13.38 11.54
C LEU A 151 11.77 14.04 11.62
N VAL A 152 12.82 13.25 11.86
CA VAL A 152 14.21 13.75 11.85
C VAL A 152 14.59 14.25 10.47
N PHE A 153 14.26 13.50 9.42
CA PHE A 153 14.47 13.93 8.03
C PHE A 153 13.83 15.29 7.73
N LEU A 154 12.55 15.45 8.10
CA LEU A 154 11.83 16.70 7.92
C LEU A 154 12.47 17.85 8.71
N ALA A 155 12.87 17.60 9.95
CA ALA A 155 13.51 18.60 10.79
C ALA A 155 14.85 19.07 10.20
N VAL A 156 15.69 18.14 9.75
CA VAL A 156 16.99 18.46 9.11
C VAL A 156 16.78 19.19 7.79
N GLY A 157 15.85 18.73 6.95
CA GLY A 157 15.52 19.39 5.68
C GLY A 157 15.01 20.82 5.87
N VAL A 158 14.12 21.05 6.84
CA VAL A 158 13.65 22.40 7.19
C VAL A 158 14.78 23.25 7.74
N ALA A 159 15.64 22.70 8.60
CA ALA A 159 16.80 23.43 9.13
C ALA A 159 17.77 23.87 8.01
N LEU A 160 18.02 23.00 7.03
CA LEU A 160 18.81 23.33 5.84
C LEU A 160 18.18 24.46 5.03
N LEU A 161 16.86 24.37 4.77
CA LEU A 161 16.13 25.38 4.00
C LEU A 161 16.08 26.74 4.70
N LEU A 162 16.03 26.76 6.04
CA LEU A 162 16.10 27.97 6.85
C LEU A 162 17.52 28.54 7.00
N GLY A 163 18.55 27.84 6.48
CA GLY A 163 19.95 28.26 6.61
C GLY A 163 20.49 28.14 8.04
N LEU A 164 19.95 27.21 8.84
CA LEU A 164 20.40 26.93 10.21
C LEU A 164 21.60 25.97 10.27
N LEU A 165 21.97 25.39 9.13
CA LEU A 165 23.13 24.50 8.99
C LEU A 165 24.31 25.26 8.37
N GLU A 166 25.51 24.68 8.49
CA GLU A 166 26.74 25.25 7.93
C GLU A 166 26.77 25.24 6.39
N VAL A 167 25.86 24.48 5.76
CA VAL A 167 25.71 24.40 4.30
C VAL A 167 24.76 25.51 3.78
N PRO A 168 25.07 26.17 2.65
CA PRO A 168 24.21 27.20 2.08
C PRO A 168 22.80 26.68 1.76
N SER A 169 21.77 27.43 2.15
CA SER A 169 20.39 27.09 1.81
C SER A 169 20.15 27.20 0.29
N PRO A 170 19.65 26.15 -0.37
CA PRO A 170 19.26 26.21 -1.78
C PRO A 170 17.99 27.05 -2.02
N GLY A 171 17.26 27.39 -0.95
CA GLY A 171 16.04 28.19 -1.01
C GLY A 171 14.96 27.54 -1.89
N LEU A 172 14.31 28.36 -2.74
CA LEU A 172 13.28 27.91 -3.69
C LEU A 172 13.83 27.69 -5.11
N ARG A 173 15.14 27.81 -5.30
CA ARG A 173 15.77 27.85 -6.63
C ARG A 173 15.54 26.55 -7.42
N ASN A 174 15.58 25.40 -6.75
CA ASN A 174 15.40 24.10 -7.40
C ASN A 174 13.99 23.88 -7.99
N LEU A 175 12.99 24.69 -7.62
CA LEU A 175 11.65 24.62 -8.22
C LEU A 175 11.60 25.08 -9.68
N THR A 176 12.52 25.95 -10.10
CA THR A 176 12.46 26.57 -11.43
C THR A 176 13.77 26.54 -12.19
N ALA A 177 14.90 26.36 -11.52
CA ALA A 177 16.23 26.46 -12.14
C ALA A 177 16.54 25.35 -13.16
N HIS A 178 15.86 24.20 -13.09
CA HIS A 178 16.18 23.02 -13.90
C HIS A 178 15.08 22.70 -14.91
N GLY A 179 14.71 23.67 -15.75
CA GLY A 179 13.65 23.50 -16.76
C GLY A 179 12.25 23.92 -16.28
N GLY A 180 12.16 24.72 -15.22
CA GLY A 180 10.89 25.21 -14.68
C GLY A 180 10.20 24.24 -13.72
N PHE A 181 8.96 24.58 -13.33
CA PHE A 181 8.17 23.77 -12.40
C PHE A 181 7.63 22.48 -13.03
N LEU A 182 7.36 22.51 -14.35
CA LEU A 182 6.80 21.41 -15.15
C LEU A 182 7.80 20.98 -16.25
N PRO A 183 9.01 20.50 -15.91
CA PRO A 183 10.05 20.22 -16.90
C PRO A 183 9.69 19.06 -17.84
N THR A 184 8.88 18.09 -17.36
CA THR A 184 8.43 16.92 -18.13
C THR A 184 6.97 17.02 -18.57
N GLY A 185 6.35 18.20 -18.44
CA GLY A 185 4.96 18.46 -18.83
C GLY A 185 3.92 17.66 -18.04
N LEU A 186 2.67 17.67 -18.52
CA LEU A 186 1.55 16.98 -17.85
C LEU A 186 1.66 15.45 -17.93
N THR A 187 2.34 14.92 -18.94
CA THR A 187 2.58 13.48 -19.10
C THR A 187 3.52 12.95 -18.02
N GLY A 188 4.59 13.68 -17.67
CA GLY A 188 5.47 13.32 -16.56
C GLY A 188 4.75 13.35 -15.20
N VAL A 189 3.86 14.34 -14.99
CA VAL A 189 2.99 14.39 -13.79
C VAL A 189 2.09 13.15 -13.71
N ALA A 190 1.50 12.74 -14.83
CA ALA A 190 0.66 11.55 -14.92
C ALA A 190 1.44 10.26 -14.64
N ALA A 191 2.66 10.14 -15.16
CA ALA A 191 3.52 8.98 -14.92
C ALA A 191 3.97 8.90 -13.45
N ALA A 192 4.39 10.02 -12.85
CA ALA A 192 4.69 10.07 -11.43
C ALA A 192 3.49 9.68 -10.57
N LEU A 193 2.26 10.00 -11.01
CA LEU A 193 1.05 9.73 -10.25
C LEU A 193 0.85 8.24 -9.94
N LEU A 194 1.23 7.32 -10.84
CA LEU A 194 1.18 5.88 -10.56
C LEU A 194 2.17 5.46 -9.47
N VAL A 195 3.39 5.99 -9.51
CA VAL A 195 4.43 5.74 -8.49
C VAL A 195 3.98 6.30 -7.14
N VAL A 196 3.34 7.46 -7.13
CA VAL A 196 2.76 8.06 -5.93
C VAL A 196 1.59 7.23 -5.38
N ILE A 197 0.71 6.72 -6.26
CA ILE A 197 -0.40 5.84 -5.84
C ILE A 197 0.13 4.55 -5.23
N PHE A 198 1.19 3.95 -5.82
CA PHE A 198 1.90 2.83 -5.21
C PHE A 198 2.27 3.13 -3.75
N ALA A 199 2.79 4.34 -3.51
CA ALA A 199 3.24 4.72 -2.19
C ALA A 199 2.13 4.79 -1.13
N PHE A 200 0.88 4.94 -1.57
CA PHE A 200 -0.29 4.88 -0.71
C PHE A 200 -0.97 3.50 -0.71
N GLY A 201 -0.56 2.59 -1.59
CA GLY A 201 -0.97 1.20 -1.58
C GLY A 201 -0.54 0.53 -0.27
N GLY A 202 -1.41 -0.32 0.28
CA GLY A 202 -1.18 -0.97 1.58
C GLY A 202 -1.79 -0.23 2.76
N THR A 203 -2.25 1.02 2.59
CA THR A 203 -3.06 1.73 3.59
C THR A 203 -4.39 1.03 3.86
N GLU A 204 -4.92 0.29 2.88
CA GLU A 204 -6.16 -0.46 3.00
C GLU A 204 -6.05 -1.63 3.98
N LEU A 205 -4.82 -2.09 4.28
CA LEU A 205 -4.55 -3.14 5.26
C LEU A 205 -5.08 -2.76 6.64
N VAL A 206 -5.18 -1.46 6.97
CA VAL A 206 -5.80 -0.98 8.21
C VAL A 206 -7.23 -1.52 8.37
N THR A 207 -7.97 -1.66 7.28
CA THR A 207 -9.37 -2.07 7.33
C THR A 207 -9.49 -3.57 7.61
N ILE A 208 -8.53 -4.37 7.13
CA ILE A 208 -8.43 -5.79 7.42
C ILE A 208 -8.01 -5.98 8.89
N ALA A 209 -6.96 -5.28 9.32
CA ALA A 209 -6.47 -5.35 10.70
C ALA A 209 -7.52 -4.88 11.71
N ALA A 210 -8.37 -3.91 11.34
CA ALA A 210 -9.37 -3.34 12.24
C ALA A 210 -10.53 -4.26 12.53
N ALA A 211 -10.86 -5.15 11.59
CA ALA A 211 -11.82 -6.22 11.83
C ALA A 211 -11.36 -7.19 12.94
N GLU A 212 -10.07 -7.21 13.30
CA GLU A 212 -9.51 -8.08 14.35
C GLU A 212 -9.35 -7.36 15.73
N THR A 213 -9.88 -6.15 15.90
CA THR A 213 -9.75 -5.37 17.14
C THR A 213 -10.94 -5.48 18.09
N GLU A 214 -10.72 -5.16 19.36
CA GLU A 214 -11.80 -4.97 20.35
C GLU A 214 -12.56 -3.70 19.99
N ASP A 215 -13.84 -3.81 19.65
CA ASP A 215 -14.68 -2.73 19.07
C ASP A 215 -14.16 -2.18 17.71
N PRO A 216 -14.29 -2.97 16.63
CA PRO A 216 -13.88 -2.57 15.29
C PRO A 216 -14.51 -1.25 14.81
N GLN A 217 -15.79 -1.01 15.13
CA GLN A 217 -16.56 0.09 14.55
C GLN A 217 -15.97 1.45 14.93
N HIS A 218 -15.66 1.66 16.21
CA HIS A 218 -15.08 2.92 16.68
C HIS A 218 -13.58 3.03 16.35
N ASN A 219 -12.84 1.91 16.41
CA ASN A 219 -11.40 1.92 16.19
C ASN A 219 -11.02 2.20 14.73
N VAL A 220 -11.79 1.69 13.76
CA VAL A 220 -11.62 1.96 12.32
C VAL A 220 -11.61 3.47 12.05
N ALA A 221 -12.65 4.17 12.50
CA ALA A 221 -12.85 5.59 12.18
C ALA A 221 -11.72 6.46 12.75
N ARG A 222 -11.31 6.18 14.00
CA ARG A 222 -10.21 6.89 14.65
C ARG A 222 -8.88 6.61 13.97
N ALA A 223 -8.60 5.34 13.66
CA ALA A 223 -7.36 4.93 13.01
C ALA A 223 -7.19 5.62 11.66
N ILE A 224 -8.21 5.58 10.80
CA ILE A 224 -8.18 6.20 9.47
C ILE A 224 -7.87 7.70 9.57
N ARG A 225 -8.56 8.44 10.45
CA ARG A 225 -8.32 9.89 10.60
C ARG A 225 -6.87 10.19 11.00
N THR A 226 -6.35 9.45 11.96
CA THR A 226 -5.00 9.68 12.47
C THR A 226 -3.92 9.27 11.46
N ILE A 227 -4.14 8.19 10.70
CA ILE A 227 -3.20 7.73 9.67
C ILE A 227 -3.13 8.72 8.52
N LEU A 228 -4.28 9.21 8.03
CA LEU A 228 -4.33 10.13 6.88
C LEU A 228 -3.55 11.42 7.11
N VAL A 229 -3.71 12.05 8.28
CA VAL A 229 -2.97 13.28 8.61
C VAL A 229 -1.46 13.03 8.63
N ARG A 230 -1.04 11.90 9.20
CA ARG A 230 0.38 11.53 9.29
C ARG A 230 0.97 11.23 7.92
N ILE A 231 0.28 10.44 7.10
CA ILE A 231 0.69 10.14 5.73
C ILE A 231 0.83 11.44 4.93
N LEU A 232 -0.14 12.36 5.02
CA LEU A 232 -0.06 13.64 4.32
C LEU A 232 1.19 14.43 4.72
N VAL A 233 1.45 14.58 6.03
CA VAL A 233 2.62 15.31 6.54
C VAL A 233 3.92 14.64 6.11
N PHE A 234 4.02 13.31 6.23
CA PHE A 234 5.23 12.57 5.91
C PHE A 234 5.54 12.56 4.42
N TYR A 235 4.56 12.26 3.58
CA TYR A 235 4.77 12.15 2.14
C TYR A 235 4.93 13.51 1.48
N VAL A 236 3.97 14.43 1.67
CA VAL A 236 4.03 15.75 1.04
C VAL A 236 5.20 16.55 1.61
N GLY A 237 5.40 16.49 2.94
CA GLY A 237 6.54 17.13 3.58
C GLY A 237 7.87 16.60 3.05
N ALA A 238 8.05 15.28 2.98
CA ALA A 238 9.33 14.72 2.55
C ALA A 238 9.64 15.07 1.09
N VAL A 239 8.66 14.95 0.20
CA VAL A 239 8.82 15.29 -1.22
C VAL A 239 9.07 16.78 -1.41
N THR A 240 8.40 17.64 -0.64
CA THR A 240 8.67 19.09 -0.65
C THR A 240 10.11 19.39 -0.28
N VAL A 241 10.62 18.75 0.79
CA VAL A 241 12.02 18.86 1.17
C VAL A 241 12.94 18.37 0.04
N MET A 242 12.68 17.21 -0.55
CA MET A 242 13.50 16.64 -1.63
C MET A 242 13.66 17.61 -2.81
N VAL A 243 12.54 18.13 -3.32
CA VAL A 243 12.51 19.01 -4.50
C VAL A 243 13.14 20.38 -4.22
N LEU A 244 13.07 20.86 -2.97
CA LEU A 244 13.68 22.13 -2.59
C LEU A 244 15.19 21.99 -2.37
N VAL A 245 15.61 20.91 -1.72
CA VAL A 245 17.02 20.68 -1.36
C VAL A 245 17.85 20.25 -2.57
N LEU A 246 17.36 19.29 -3.35
CA LEU A 246 18.10 18.71 -4.48
C LEU A 246 17.46 19.07 -5.84
N PRO A 247 18.26 19.24 -6.89
CA PRO A 247 17.78 19.26 -8.27
C PRO A 247 16.99 17.99 -8.59
N TRP A 248 15.86 18.10 -9.28
CA TRP A 248 15.02 16.92 -9.59
C TRP A 248 15.70 15.91 -10.53
N ASN A 249 16.72 16.35 -11.26
CA ASN A 249 17.55 15.56 -12.16
C ASN A 249 18.79 14.97 -11.48
N ASP A 250 18.93 15.10 -10.16
CA ASP A 250 19.99 14.45 -9.41
C ASP A 250 19.85 12.92 -9.47
N GLU A 251 20.94 12.23 -9.80
CA GLU A 251 20.93 10.77 -9.96
C GLU A 251 20.64 10.06 -8.63
N GLN A 252 21.12 10.60 -7.51
CA GLN A 252 20.97 10.00 -6.19
C GLN A 252 19.49 9.94 -5.73
N LEU A 253 18.62 10.77 -6.31
CA LEU A 253 17.18 10.73 -6.01
C LEU A 253 16.50 9.41 -6.42
N SER A 254 17.00 8.66 -7.40
CA SER A 254 16.42 7.35 -7.76
C SER A 254 16.99 6.16 -7.00
N VAL A 255 18.07 6.41 -6.28
CA VAL A 255 18.82 5.43 -5.51
C VAL A 255 18.33 5.50 -4.08
N SER A 256 18.55 6.64 -3.42
CA SER A 256 18.20 6.83 -2.01
C SER A 256 17.91 8.30 -1.71
N PRO A 257 16.71 8.80 -2.03
CA PRO A 257 16.40 10.23 -1.97
C PRO A 257 16.47 10.80 -0.55
N PHE A 258 16.16 10.00 0.47
CA PHE A 258 16.29 10.43 1.86
C PHE A 258 17.75 10.57 2.29
N VAL A 259 18.62 9.65 1.84
CA VAL A 259 20.06 9.67 2.13
C VAL A 259 20.70 10.84 1.39
N ALA A 260 20.37 11.02 0.10
CA ALA A 260 20.88 12.11 -0.73
C ALA A 260 20.63 13.50 -0.13
N VAL A 261 19.42 13.75 0.38
CA VAL A 261 19.09 15.03 1.04
C VAL A 261 19.86 15.23 2.34
N LEU A 262 20.12 14.17 3.12
CA LEU A 262 20.89 14.25 4.36
C LEU A 262 22.39 14.42 4.09
N GLU A 263 22.91 13.80 3.04
CA GLU A 263 24.26 14.02 2.54
C GLU A 263 24.44 15.48 2.12
N ALA A 264 23.48 16.03 1.35
CA ALA A 264 23.46 17.44 0.98
C ALA A 264 23.31 18.40 2.18
N ALA A 265 22.73 17.94 3.29
CA ALA A 265 22.65 18.70 4.53
C ALA A 265 23.98 18.75 5.30
N GLY A 266 24.98 17.95 4.90
CA GLY A 266 26.32 17.95 5.49
C GLY A 266 26.38 17.40 6.91
N VAL A 267 25.38 16.63 7.36
CA VAL A 267 25.35 16.05 8.72
C VAL A 267 26.15 14.74 8.73
N PRO A 268 27.32 14.67 9.40
CA PRO A 268 28.19 13.51 9.30
C PRO A 268 27.52 12.23 9.81
N GLY A 269 27.48 11.18 8.99
CA GLY A 269 26.94 9.86 9.32
C GLY A 269 25.41 9.77 9.36
N ALA A 270 24.68 10.86 9.11
CA ALA A 270 23.21 10.85 9.06
C ALA A 270 22.69 10.07 7.85
N ASP A 271 23.41 10.14 6.74
CA ASP A 271 23.23 9.39 5.51
C ASP A 271 23.28 7.87 5.77
N VAL A 272 24.34 7.38 6.42
CA VAL A 272 24.53 5.96 6.77
C VAL A 272 23.46 5.47 7.75
N VAL A 273 23.19 6.24 8.80
CA VAL A 273 22.16 5.91 9.79
C VAL A 273 20.77 5.84 9.13
N MET A 274 20.45 6.81 8.27
CA MET A 274 19.20 6.82 7.53
C MET A 274 19.09 5.62 6.59
N ALA A 275 20.15 5.28 5.85
CA ALA A 275 20.16 4.11 4.97
C ALA A 275 19.82 2.82 5.74
N VAL A 276 20.47 2.60 6.89
CA VAL A 276 20.19 1.45 7.76
C VAL A 276 18.75 1.44 8.25
N ILE A 277 18.23 2.59 8.69
CA ILE A 277 16.84 2.70 9.15
C ILE A 277 15.86 2.39 8.01
N ILE A 278 16.12 2.86 6.79
CA ILE A 278 15.30 2.58 5.62
C ILE A 278 15.31 1.08 5.32
N ILE A 279 16.48 0.43 5.28
CA ILE A 279 16.56 -1.03 5.07
C ILE A 279 15.69 -1.77 6.09
N LEU A 280 15.83 -1.45 7.38
CA LEU A 280 15.00 -2.06 8.42
C LEU A 280 13.49 -1.75 8.24
N ALA A 281 13.17 -0.55 7.77
CA ALA A 281 11.80 -0.14 7.48
C ALA A 281 11.16 -0.96 6.35
N LEU A 282 11.90 -1.17 5.25
CA LEU A 282 11.46 -1.95 4.09
C LEU A 282 11.28 -3.42 4.48
N LEU A 283 12.22 -3.99 5.25
CA LEU A 283 12.13 -5.36 5.73
C LEU A 283 10.96 -5.59 6.70
N SER A 284 10.61 -4.60 7.53
CA SER A 284 9.38 -4.65 8.34
C SER A 284 8.13 -4.61 7.45
N ALA A 285 8.09 -3.73 6.44
CA ALA A 285 6.96 -3.65 5.51
C ALA A 285 6.78 -4.97 4.72
N LEU A 286 7.88 -5.58 4.28
CA LEU A 286 7.92 -6.89 3.64
C LEU A 286 7.22 -7.94 4.53
N ASN A 287 7.57 -8.01 5.81
CA ASN A 287 6.96 -8.93 6.76
C ASN A 287 5.44 -8.71 6.92
N ALA A 288 5.01 -7.45 7.07
CA ALA A 288 3.60 -7.08 7.18
C ALA A 288 2.80 -7.46 5.92
N ASN A 289 3.40 -7.33 4.74
CA ASN A 289 2.76 -7.65 3.47
C ASN A 289 2.69 -9.17 3.20
N ILE A 290 3.67 -9.97 3.65
CA ILE A 290 3.54 -11.44 3.66
C ILE A 290 2.36 -11.85 4.55
N TYR A 291 2.22 -11.25 5.73
CA TYR A 291 1.07 -11.47 6.60
C TYR A 291 -0.25 -11.12 5.90
N GLY A 292 -0.36 -9.91 5.32
CA GLY A 292 -1.56 -9.44 4.63
C GLY A 292 -1.97 -10.33 3.45
N SER A 293 -1.03 -10.71 2.60
CA SER A 293 -1.31 -11.59 1.45
C SER A 293 -1.83 -12.96 1.88
N SER A 294 -1.21 -13.58 2.90
CA SER A 294 -1.63 -14.89 3.41
C SER A 294 -3.06 -14.85 3.99
N ARG A 295 -3.44 -13.77 4.67
CA ARG A 295 -4.78 -13.57 5.23
C ARG A 295 -5.85 -13.35 4.17
N MET A 296 -5.56 -12.59 3.13
CA MET A 296 -6.49 -12.44 2.00
C MET A 296 -6.73 -13.77 1.30
N LEU A 297 -5.66 -14.53 1.05
CA LEU A 297 -5.78 -15.83 0.38
C LEU A 297 -6.56 -16.85 1.23
N TYR A 298 -6.33 -16.87 2.55
CA TYR A 298 -7.13 -17.62 3.51
C TYR A 298 -8.61 -17.22 3.50
N SER A 299 -8.91 -15.91 3.47
CA SER A 299 -10.27 -15.38 3.38
C SER A 299 -10.98 -15.76 2.08
N LEU A 300 -10.27 -15.71 0.94
CA LEU A 300 -10.79 -16.18 -0.34
C LEU A 300 -11.09 -17.67 -0.31
N ALA A 301 -10.20 -18.48 0.28
CA ALA A 301 -10.38 -19.92 0.39
C ALA A 301 -11.60 -20.30 1.23
N ARG A 302 -11.78 -19.64 2.39
CA ARG A 302 -12.97 -19.84 3.25
C ARG A 302 -14.28 -19.48 2.55
N ARG A 303 -14.27 -18.52 1.63
CA ARG A 303 -15.44 -18.13 0.82
C ARG A 303 -15.65 -19.00 -0.43
N GLY A 304 -14.86 -20.07 -0.60
CA GLY A 304 -14.92 -20.95 -1.78
C GLY A 304 -14.36 -20.30 -3.06
N SER A 305 -13.68 -19.16 -2.91
CA SER A 305 -13.15 -18.32 -3.98
C SER A 305 -11.67 -18.61 -4.29
N ALA A 306 -11.05 -19.50 -3.53
CA ALA A 306 -9.73 -20.08 -3.76
C ALA A 306 -9.72 -21.58 -3.39
N PRO A 307 -8.71 -22.38 -3.78
CA PRO A 307 -8.55 -23.78 -3.35
C PRO A 307 -8.66 -23.98 -1.83
N ARG A 308 -9.29 -25.09 -1.40
CA ARG A 308 -9.51 -25.40 0.02
C ARG A 308 -8.21 -25.50 0.83
N ALA A 309 -7.13 -25.96 0.21
CA ALA A 309 -5.81 -26.07 0.84
C ALA A 309 -5.26 -24.76 1.42
N PHE A 310 -5.77 -23.61 0.97
CA PHE A 310 -5.40 -22.30 1.51
C PHE A 310 -6.20 -21.90 2.76
N ALA A 311 -7.29 -22.61 3.07
CA ALA A 311 -8.10 -22.44 4.27
C ALA A 311 -7.60 -23.30 5.45
N ASP A 312 -6.62 -24.18 5.21
CA ASP A 312 -6.08 -25.05 6.26
C ASP A 312 -5.11 -24.28 7.15
N LEU A 313 -5.39 -24.27 8.46
CA LEU A 313 -4.52 -23.70 9.46
C LEU A 313 -3.61 -24.79 10.05
N SER A 314 -2.34 -24.48 10.25
CA SER A 314 -1.49 -25.30 11.11
C SER A 314 -1.95 -25.24 12.57
N ASP A 315 -1.47 -26.16 13.42
CA ASP A 315 -1.69 -26.17 14.89
C ASP A 315 -1.34 -24.82 15.57
N ARG A 316 -0.59 -23.98 14.86
CA ARG A 316 -0.11 -22.68 15.31
C ARG A 316 -0.96 -21.50 14.82
N GLY A 317 -2.05 -21.75 14.08
CA GLY A 317 -2.96 -20.74 13.55
C GLY A 317 -2.47 -20.01 12.30
N VAL A 318 -1.45 -20.55 11.63
CA VAL A 318 -0.84 -19.97 10.42
C VAL A 318 -1.28 -20.76 9.18
N PRO A 319 -1.80 -20.11 8.12
CA PRO A 319 -2.17 -20.75 6.86
C PRO A 319 -0.91 -21.01 6.00
N ARG A 320 -0.19 -22.09 6.30
CA ARG A 320 1.14 -22.37 5.70
C ARG A 320 1.14 -22.39 4.18
N THR A 321 0.15 -23.05 3.57
CA THR A 321 0.02 -23.13 2.10
C THR A 321 -0.14 -21.75 1.49
N ALA A 322 -0.92 -20.87 2.13
CA ALA A 322 -1.10 -19.50 1.65
C ALA A 322 0.18 -18.67 1.73
N VAL A 323 0.96 -18.84 2.81
CA VAL A 323 2.27 -18.18 2.95
C VAL A 323 3.22 -18.64 1.85
N VAL A 324 3.37 -19.96 1.65
CA VAL A 324 4.27 -20.52 0.63
C VAL A 324 3.92 -20.01 -0.77
N VAL A 325 2.63 -20.04 -1.14
CA VAL A 325 2.18 -19.55 -2.45
C VAL A 325 2.44 -18.05 -2.62
N SER A 326 2.25 -17.24 -1.57
CA SER A 326 2.56 -15.80 -1.63
C SER A 326 4.05 -15.53 -1.83
N VAL A 327 4.96 -16.28 -1.18
CA VAL A 327 6.41 -16.01 -1.27
C VAL A 327 7.04 -16.54 -2.55
N VAL A 328 6.46 -17.56 -3.21
CA VAL A 328 6.96 -18.09 -4.50
C VAL A 328 7.08 -16.99 -5.56
N PHE A 329 6.13 -16.07 -5.60
CA PHE A 329 6.20 -14.93 -6.51
C PHE A 329 7.30 -13.94 -6.13
N GLY A 330 7.58 -13.76 -4.83
CA GLY A 330 8.74 -13.00 -4.39
C GLY A 330 10.07 -13.63 -4.82
N PHE A 331 10.16 -14.97 -4.84
CA PHE A 331 11.32 -15.65 -5.41
C PHE A 331 11.40 -15.51 -6.94
N ALA A 332 10.26 -15.53 -7.65
CA ALA A 332 10.24 -15.22 -9.08
C ALA A 332 10.74 -13.80 -9.36
N ALA A 333 10.36 -12.83 -8.51
CA ALA A 333 10.86 -11.47 -8.57
C ALA A 333 12.38 -11.34 -8.34
N VAL A 334 12.97 -12.19 -7.49
CA VAL A 334 14.44 -12.26 -7.35
C VAL A 334 15.10 -12.64 -8.69
N VAL A 335 14.52 -13.58 -9.44
CA VAL A 335 15.02 -13.93 -10.78
C VAL A 335 14.87 -12.74 -11.75
N LEU A 336 13.73 -12.04 -11.71
CA LEU A 336 13.55 -10.82 -12.50
C LEU A 336 14.56 -9.74 -12.12
N ASN A 337 14.93 -9.64 -10.85
CA ASN A 337 15.95 -8.71 -10.37
C ASN A 337 17.36 -9.09 -10.84
N TYR A 338 17.67 -10.38 -10.97
CA TYR A 338 18.91 -10.83 -11.60
C TYR A 338 18.96 -10.45 -13.10
N LEU A 339 17.84 -10.59 -13.82
CA LEU A 339 17.77 -10.32 -15.26
C LEU A 339 17.71 -8.83 -15.59
N TRP A 340 17.00 -8.04 -14.79
CA TRP A 340 16.72 -6.62 -15.03
C TRP A 340 16.82 -5.77 -13.75
N PRO A 341 18.01 -5.69 -13.11
CA PRO A 341 18.17 -5.10 -11.79
C PRO A 341 17.73 -3.63 -11.71
N GLU A 342 18.00 -2.85 -12.76
CA GLU A 342 17.73 -1.40 -12.80
C GLU A 342 16.25 -1.06 -13.05
N THR A 343 15.52 -1.88 -13.81
CA THR A 343 14.17 -1.53 -14.28
C THR A 343 13.07 -2.29 -13.55
N VAL A 344 13.37 -3.45 -12.96
CA VAL A 344 12.37 -4.32 -12.33
C VAL A 344 11.59 -3.61 -11.22
N LEU A 345 12.28 -2.79 -10.41
CA LEU A 345 11.65 -2.11 -9.28
C LEU A 345 10.59 -1.12 -9.78
N LEU A 346 10.93 -0.28 -10.76
CA LEU A 346 10.01 0.70 -11.33
C LEU A 346 8.79 0.03 -11.98
N TRP A 347 9.01 -1.09 -12.69
CA TRP A 347 7.92 -1.91 -13.23
C TRP A 347 6.99 -2.45 -12.14
N MET A 348 7.54 -2.91 -11.01
CA MET A 348 6.74 -3.34 -9.85
C MET A 348 5.94 -2.18 -9.26
N LEU A 349 6.56 -1.00 -9.09
CA LEU A 349 5.89 0.19 -8.57
C LEU A 349 4.70 0.58 -9.45
N ASN A 350 4.92 0.67 -10.76
CA ASN A 350 3.88 1.01 -11.73
C ASN A 350 2.78 -0.05 -11.79
N THR A 351 3.12 -1.34 -11.69
CA THR A 351 2.14 -2.43 -11.64
C THR A 351 1.24 -2.33 -10.43
N VAL A 352 1.82 -2.13 -9.25
CA VAL A 352 1.04 -1.97 -8.01
C VAL A 352 0.21 -0.69 -8.07
N GLY A 353 0.76 0.43 -8.53
CA GLY A 353 0.02 1.68 -8.71
C GLY A 353 -1.21 1.52 -9.62
N ALA A 354 -1.03 0.84 -10.76
CA ALA A 354 -2.13 0.57 -11.69
C ALA A 354 -3.20 -0.37 -11.11
N THR A 355 -2.80 -1.45 -10.43
CA THR A 355 -3.75 -2.36 -9.77
C THR A 355 -4.50 -1.68 -8.62
N CYS A 356 -3.82 -0.81 -7.87
CA CYS A 356 -4.38 -0.05 -6.76
C CYS A 356 -5.49 0.90 -7.23
N LEU A 357 -5.35 1.54 -8.40
CA LEU A 357 -6.43 2.31 -9.03
C LEU A 357 -7.70 1.47 -9.25
N VAL A 358 -7.56 0.24 -9.72
CA VAL A 358 -8.71 -0.64 -9.94
C VAL A 358 -9.33 -1.06 -8.60
N VAL A 359 -8.51 -1.40 -7.60
CA VAL A 359 -8.96 -1.75 -6.26
C VAL A 359 -9.76 -0.60 -5.64
N TRP A 360 -9.24 0.63 -5.69
CA TRP A 360 -9.89 1.83 -5.18
C TRP A 360 -11.17 2.17 -5.95
N GLY A 361 -11.15 2.02 -7.27
CA GLY A 361 -12.34 2.23 -8.10
C GLY A 361 -13.48 1.28 -7.71
N LEU A 362 -13.19 -0.02 -7.60
CA LEU A 362 -14.19 -1.00 -7.17
C LEU A 362 -14.64 -0.79 -5.72
N ALA A 363 -13.74 -0.35 -4.83
CA ALA A 363 -14.10 0.00 -3.46
C ALA A 363 -15.06 1.21 -3.39
N LEU A 364 -14.79 2.26 -4.16
CA LEU A 364 -15.65 3.45 -4.24
C LEU A 364 -17.04 3.11 -4.81
N VAL A 365 -17.09 2.31 -5.88
CA VAL A 365 -18.37 1.82 -6.43
C VAL A 365 -19.12 0.98 -5.39
N SER A 366 -18.41 0.11 -4.66
CA SER A 366 -19.01 -0.69 -3.58
C SER A 366 -19.62 0.20 -2.51
N GLN A 367 -18.91 1.26 -2.09
CA GLN A 367 -19.41 2.21 -1.10
C GLN A 367 -20.68 2.91 -1.60
N ILE A 368 -20.71 3.41 -2.84
CA ILE A 368 -21.90 4.08 -3.39
C ILE A 368 -23.12 3.15 -3.41
N VAL A 369 -22.92 1.89 -3.83
CA VAL A 369 -24.01 0.90 -3.90
C VAL A 369 -24.52 0.53 -2.51
N LEU A 370 -23.62 0.19 -1.59
CA LEU A 370 -23.97 -0.20 -0.23
C LEU A 370 -24.62 0.97 0.53
N ARG A 371 -24.09 2.19 0.36
CA ARG A 371 -24.66 3.38 1.00
C ARG A 371 -26.08 3.67 0.52
N ARG A 372 -26.33 3.60 -0.79
CA ARG A 372 -27.69 3.78 -1.33
C ARG A 372 -28.66 2.71 -0.83
N ARG A 373 -28.21 1.47 -0.65
CA ARG A 373 -29.04 0.40 -0.07
C ARG A 373 -29.32 0.65 1.41
N ALA A 374 -28.32 1.08 2.17
CA ALA A 374 -28.43 1.45 3.57
C ALA A 374 -29.41 2.61 3.79
N ASP A 375 -29.30 3.68 2.99
CA ASP A 375 -30.19 4.84 3.07
C ASP A 375 -31.65 4.45 2.72
N ARG A 376 -31.86 3.58 1.72
CA ARG A 376 -33.20 3.04 1.40
C ARG A 376 -33.79 2.16 2.50
N ALA A 377 -32.94 1.44 3.23
CA ALA A 377 -33.35 0.58 4.34
C ALA A 377 -33.48 1.33 5.67
N GLY A 378 -33.13 2.62 5.72
CA GLY A 378 -33.15 3.41 6.96
C GLY A 378 -32.08 2.98 7.98
N THR A 379 -31.05 2.23 7.57
CA THR A 379 -30.02 1.74 8.50
C THR A 379 -29.08 2.85 8.93
N VAL A 380 -28.84 2.99 10.23
CA VAL A 380 -27.92 3.97 10.79
C VAL A 380 -26.48 3.46 10.66
N LEU A 381 -25.65 4.18 9.90
CA LEU A 381 -24.24 3.86 9.72
C LEU A 381 -23.37 4.54 10.79
N PRO A 382 -22.43 3.81 11.45
CA PRO A 382 -21.54 4.37 12.48
C PRO A 382 -20.58 5.43 11.96
N LEU A 383 -20.15 5.30 10.69
CA LEU A 383 -19.33 6.27 9.99
C LEU A 383 -20.01 6.65 8.67
N ARG A 384 -19.91 7.92 8.27
CA ARG A 384 -20.49 8.43 7.02
C ARG A 384 -19.46 9.17 6.18
N MET A 385 -19.47 8.92 4.88
CA MET A 385 -18.78 9.67 3.85
C MET A 385 -19.27 11.12 3.88
N TRP A 386 -18.34 12.06 3.81
CA TRP A 386 -18.68 13.48 3.77
C TRP A 386 -19.38 13.80 2.45
N ALA A 387 -20.35 14.71 2.48
CA ALA A 387 -21.09 15.18 1.30
C ALA A 387 -21.45 14.05 0.32
N PHE A 388 -22.01 12.95 0.82
CA PHE A 388 -22.47 11.85 -0.04
C PHE A 388 -23.69 12.30 -0.86
N PRO A 389 -23.77 12.02 -2.17
CA PRO A 389 -22.86 11.18 -2.97
C PRO A 389 -21.76 11.95 -3.74
N TRP A 390 -21.71 13.28 -3.65
CA TRP A 390 -20.84 14.13 -4.47
C TRP A 390 -19.36 13.81 -4.33
N LEU A 391 -18.86 13.64 -3.09
CA LEU A 391 -17.43 13.33 -2.90
C LEU A 391 -17.04 11.93 -3.36
N SER A 392 -17.94 10.94 -3.28
CA SER A 392 -17.69 9.60 -3.83
C SER A 392 -17.59 9.62 -5.36
N TRP A 393 -18.48 10.40 -6.03
CA TRP A 393 -18.41 10.60 -7.47
C TRP A 393 -17.20 11.41 -7.90
N PHE A 394 -16.84 12.44 -7.13
CA PHE A 394 -15.63 13.21 -7.37
C PHE A 394 -14.38 12.33 -7.26
N ALA A 395 -14.28 11.44 -6.27
CA ALA A 395 -13.19 10.48 -6.16
C ALA A 395 -13.11 9.54 -7.37
N LEU A 396 -14.25 9.02 -7.85
CA LEU A 396 -14.30 8.21 -9.06
C LEU A 396 -13.89 9.00 -10.31
N ALA A 397 -14.32 10.25 -10.43
CA ALA A 397 -13.93 11.12 -11.53
C ALA A 397 -12.43 11.43 -11.51
N LEU A 398 -11.88 11.67 -10.32
CA LEU A 398 -10.44 11.87 -10.13
C LEU A 398 -9.68 10.63 -10.57
N LEU A 399 -10.07 9.44 -10.09
CA LEU A 399 -9.49 8.16 -10.47
C LEU A 399 -9.55 7.92 -11.99
N ALA A 400 -10.71 8.18 -12.61
CA ALA A 400 -10.86 8.10 -14.06
C ALA A 400 -9.93 9.09 -14.79
N GLY A 401 -9.81 10.32 -14.29
CA GLY A 401 -8.87 11.32 -14.79
C GLY A 401 -7.42 10.85 -14.72
N ILE A 402 -7.01 10.18 -13.64
CA ILE A 402 -5.67 9.59 -13.51
C ILE A 402 -5.43 8.52 -14.57
N VAL A 403 -6.40 7.63 -14.78
CA VAL A 403 -6.30 6.59 -15.81
C VAL A 403 -6.22 7.22 -17.20
N LEU A 404 -7.06 8.21 -17.50
CA LEU A 404 -7.07 8.90 -18.80
C LEU A 404 -5.75 9.63 -19.08
N LEU A 405 -5.21 10.33 -18.08
CA LEU A 405 -3.90 10.98 -18.18
C LEU A 405 -2.78 9.95 -18.35
N GLY A 406 -2.82 8.85 -17.60
CA GLY A 406 -1.86 7.76 -17.73
C GLY A 406 -1.89 7.08 -19.11
N LEU A 407 -3.05 7.03 -19.76
CA LEU A 407 -3.16 6.53 -21.14
C LEU A 407 -2.48 7.45 -22.16
N LEU A 408 -2.09 8.69 -21.82
CA LEU A 408 -1.36 9.58 -22.73
C LEU A 408 0.14 9.27 -22.77
N ASP A 409 0.69 8.70 -21.69
CA ASP A 409 2.09 8.29 -21.60
C ASP A 409 2.27 6.84 -22.07
N ASP A 410 3.27 6.56 -22.91
CA ASP A 410 3.40 5.24 -23.54
C ASP A 410 3.77 4.14 -22.54
N ALA A 411 4.66 4.42 -21.57
CA ALA A 411 5.07 3.44 -20.57
C ALA A 411 3.91 3.12 -19.62
N VAL A 412 3.20 4.15 -19.17
CA VAL A 412 2.03 4.00 -18.31
C VAL A 412 0.86 3.33 -19.04
N ARG A 413 0.64 3.67 -20.31
CA ARG A 413 -0.42 3.07 -21.14
C ARG A 413 -0.26 1.56 -21.21
N VAL A 414 0.95 1.07 -21.49
CA VAL A 414 1.22 -0.38 -21.53
C VAL A 414 0.88 -1.02 -20.19
N GLN A 415 1.30 -0.41 -19.08
CA GLN A 415 1.00 -0.92 -17.73
C GLN A 415 -0.51 -0.96 -17.44
N LEU A 416 -1.26 0.10 -17.79
CA LEU A 416 -2.70 0.18 -17.59
C LEU A 416 -3.44 -0.87 -18.43
N LEU A 417 -3.03 -1.09 -19.69
CA LEU A 417 -3.61 -2.10 -20.56
C LEU A 417 -3.33 -3.52 -20.06
N LEU A 418 -2.10 -3.81 -19.63
CA LEU A 418 -1.74 -5.09 -19.01
C LEU A 418 -2.55 -5.33 -17.73
N THR A 419 -2.74 -4.29 -16.91
CA THR A 419 -3.56 -4.36 -15.70
C THR A 419 -5.02 -4.62 -16.04
N ALA A 420 -5.58 -3.95 -17.05
CA ALA A 420 -6.94 -4.21 -17.52
C ALA A 420 -7.10 -5.66 -18.04
N GLY A 421 -6.11 -6.17 -18.77
CA GLY A 421 -6.04 -7.55 -19.21
C GLY A 421 -6.00 -8.55 -18.04
N LEU A 422 -5.17 -8.28 -17.03
CA LEU A 422 -5.09 -9.07 -15.80
C LEU A 422 -6.43 -9.08 -15.06
N VAL A 423 -7.06 -7.93 -14.89
CA VAL A 423 -8.38 -7.80 -14.24
C VAL A 423 -9.45 -8.59 -15.01
N ALA A 424 -9.46 -8.48 -16.34
CA ALA A 424 -10.38 -9.21 -17.20
C ALA A 424 -10.16 -10.74 -17.09
N LEU A 425 -8.89 -11.18 -17.09
CA LEU A 425 -8.52 -12.59 -16.92
C LEU A 425 -8.98 -13.12 -15.56
N ILE A 426 -8.68 -12.40 -14.47
CA ILE A 426 -9.12 -12.78 -13.12
C ILE A 426 -10.65 -12.82 -13.06
N ALA A 427 -11.35 -11.84 -13.63
CA ALA A 427 -12.81 -11.81 -13.66
C ALA A 427 -13.41 -12.98 -14.44
N LEU A 428 -12.80 -13.36 -15.57
CA LEU A 428 -13.21 -14.50 -16.37
C LEU A 428 -13.00 -15.81 -15.59
N LEU A 429 -11.85 -15.99 -14.94
CA LEU A 429 -11.56 -17.14 -14.09
C LEU A 429 -12.51 -17.21 -12.89
N ALA A 430 -12.77 -16.07 -12.23
CA ALA A 430 -13.69 -15.97 -11.11
C ALA A 430 -15.14 -16.34 -11.50
N ARG A 431 -15.54 -16.03 -12.74
CA ARG A 431 -16.86 -16.37 -13.29
C ARG A 431 -16.96 -17.85 -13.67
N THR A 432 -15.93 -18.42 -14.30
CA THR A 432 -15.92 -19.81 -14.77
C THR A 432 -15.76 -20.80 -13.62
N LEU A 433 -14.76 -20.61 -12.75
CA LEU A 433 -14.55 -21.44 -11.55
C LEU A 433 -15.69 -21.29 -10.53
N GLY A 434 -16.35 -20.14 -10.53
CA GLY A 434 -17.52 -19.86 -9.71
C GLY A 434 -18.75 -20.70 -10.05
N ARG A 435 -18.93 -21.05 -11.33
CA ARG A 435 -20.07 -21.87 -11.80
C ARG A 435 -19.92 -23.34 -11.39
N GLY A 436 -18.70 -23.89 -11.42
CA GLY A 436 -18.43 -25.28 -11.04
C GLY A 436 -18.60 -25.58 -9.54
N ARG A 437 -18.32 -24.60 -8.67
CA ARG A 437 -18.42 -24.77 -7.20
C ARG A 437 -19.81 -24.46 -6.62
N ALA A 438 -20.60 -23.62 -7.27
CA ALA A 438 -21.98 -23.33 -6.83
C ALA A 438 -22.90 -24.56 -6.92
N ALA A 439 -22.60 -25.50 -7.82
CA ALA A 439 -23.31 -26.78 -7.93
C ALA A 439 -22.93 -27.80 -6.83
N ALA A 440 -21.89 -27.55 -6.03
CA ALA A 440 -21.29 -28.54 -5.13
C ALA A 440 -21.38 -28.19 -3.63
N GLN A 441 -22.13 -27.14 -3.23
CA GLN A 441 -22.28 -26.76 -1.83
C GLN A 441 -23.74 -26.90 -1.36
N PRO A 442 -24.03 -27.70 -0.30
CA PRO A 442 -25.32 -27.65 0.36
C PRO A 442 -25.51 -26.30 1.07
N PRO A 443 -26.75 -25.81 1.21
CA PRO A 443 -27.03 -24.52 1.83
C PRO A 443 -26.47 -24.45 3.26
N CYS A 444 -25.78 -23.36 3.56
CA CYS A 444 -25.27 -23.08 4.90
C CYS A 444 -26.47 -22.94 5.86
N PRO A 445 -26.50 -23.65 7.01
CA PRO A 445 -27.58 -23.48 7.97
C PRO A 445 -27.59 -22.03 8.48
N PRO A 446 -28.78 -21.44 8.70
CA PRO A 446 -28.90 -20.09 9.23
C PRO A 446 -28.18 -20.00 10.57
N ALA A 447 -27.43 -18.90 10.77
CA ALA A 447 -26.78 -18.63 12.03
C ALA A 447 -27.83 -18.68 13.14
N SER A 448 -27.73 -19.68 14.02
CA SER A 448 -28.59 -19.79 15.18
C SER A 448 -28.45 -18.51 15.99
N SER A 449 -29.54 -17.76 16.11
CA SER A 449 -29.71 -16.74 17.14
C SER A 449 -29.35 -17.39 18.48
N ALA A 450 -28.24 -17.00 19.07
CA ALA A 450 -27.93 -17.34 20.45
C ALA A 450 -29.01 -16.69 21.32
N SER A 451 -30.04 -17.47 21.62
CA SER A 451 -31.05 -17.12 22.61
C SER A 451 -30.36 -17.04 23.96
N SER A 452 -30.26 -15.82 24.49
CA SER A 452 -29.96 -15.58 25.88
C SER A 452 -31.10 -16.14 26.75
N SER A 453 -30.94 -17.36 27.24
CA SER A 453 -31.79 -17.93 28.28
C SER A 453 -30.94 -18.70 29.29
N SER A 454 -30.57 -18.03 30.39
CA SER A 454 -30.72 -18.61 31.73
C SER A 454 -30.56 -17.51 32.77
N SER A 455 -31.69 -17.16 33.37
CA SER A 455 -31.77 -16.53 34.68
C SER A 455 -31.78 -17.62 35.75
N ARG A 456 -31.34 -17.25 36.97
CA ARG A 456 -31.46 -17.98 38.26
C ARG A 456 -30.52 -19.18 38.38
N SER A 457 -29.74 -19.36 39.45
CA SER A 457 -29.87 -18.98 40.86
C SER A 457 -28.53 -18.62 41.49
#